data_AF-A0A8T2VQA7-F1
#
_entry.id   AF-A0A8T2VQA7-F1
#
_cell.length_a   1.000
_cell.length_b   1.000
_cell.length_c   1.000
_cell.angle_alpha   90.00
_cell.angle_beta   90.00
_cell.angle_gamma   90.00
#
_symmetry.space_group_name_H-M   'P 1'
#
loop_
_entity.id
_entity.type
_entity.pdbx_description
1 polymer ?
#
loop_
_entity_poly.entity_id
_entity_poly.type
_entity_poly.pdbx_seq_one_letter_code
_entity_poly.pdbx_strand_id
1 'polypeptide(L)'
;MQLQARPMVGQPLGNCHIASIKPNAVKFHAIPQRARRNAMVVQAADNTQGLTSNSSLLGPSLGSSGPALGAKSGSSAKPTVSLADVPLESKANLDYSVLRDLLAEKKWREAEDETRAKLIQAAGPGAIQRNWVYWSEVKSISEEDMRTLDALWSAASNGKFGYKVQRDMWVQNRRQWTKFFKAIDWVQGENNIYRKWPQEFKYEDTAPKGHLPLTNALRGTRLFEAIMEHPAFSNKDSKAAAGSNANKPSWL
;
A
#
# COMPACT_ATOMS: atom_id res chain seq x y z
N MET A 1 6.21 -55.82 -44.33
CA MET A 1 5.15 -55.72 -43.30
C MET A 1 4.58 -54.31 -43.33
N GLN A 2 3.53 -54.12 -44.13
CA GLN A 2 2.74 -52.88 -44.20
C GLN A 2 1.66 -52.97 -43.13
N LEU A 3 1.57 -51.97 -42.25
CA LEU A 3 0.47 -51.81 -41.30
C LEU A 3 -0.46 -50.73 -41.84
N GLN A 4 -1.63 -51.18 -42.30
CA GLN A 4 -2.72 -50.37 -42.81
C GLN A 4 -3.44 -49.64 -41.67
N ALA A 5 -3.86 -48.41 -41.97
CA ALA A 5 -4.79 -47.62 -41.18
C ALA A 5 -6.21 -48.22 -41.22
N ARG A 6 -6.94 -48.16 -40.10
CA ARG A 6 -8.41 -48.29 -40.05
C ARG A 6 -8.99 -47.01 -39.39
N PRO A 7 -10.00 -46.37 -40.00
CA PRO A 7 -10.71 -45.24 -39.41
C PRO A 7 -11.84 -45.72 -38.49
N MET A 8 -12.08 -45.01 -37.39
CA MET A 8 -13.24 -45.20 -36.51
C MET A 8 -14.24 -44.07 -36.70
N VAL A 9 -15.47 -44.52 -36.93
CA VAL A 9 -16.72 -43.80 -37.18
C VAL A 9 -17.15 -42.99 -35.94
N GLY A 10 -17.68 -41.78 -36.17
CA GLY A 10 -18.25 -40.93 -35.13
C GLY A 10 -19.72 -41.20 -34.85
N GLN A 11 -20.18 -40.79 -33.66
CA GLN A 11 -21.50 -40.25 -33.26
C GLN A 11 -21.66 -40.36 -31.72
N PRO A 12 -22.63 -39.68 -31.07
CA PRO A 12 -22.92 -38.24 -31.09
C PRO A 12 -23.00 -37.64 -29.66
N LEU A 13 -23.29 -36.35 -29.61
CA LEU A 13 -23.41 -35.45 -28.46
C LEU A 13 -24.36 -35.95 -27.36
N GLY A 14 -23.85 -36.01 -26.13
CA GLY A 14 -24.63 -36.21 -24.90
C GLY A 14 -24.70 -34.91 -24.09
N ASN A 15 -25.93 -34.45 -23.85
CA ASN A 15 -26.31 -33.31 -23.02
C ASN A 15 -25.67 -33.31 -21.62
N CYS A 16 -24.78 -32.37 -21.35
CA CYS A 16 -24.40 -32.02 -19.98
C CYS A 16 -25.31 -30.91 -19.46
N HIS A 17 -26.16 -31.28 -18.50
CA HIS A 17 -27.02 -30.38 -17.74
C HIS A 17 -26.20 -29.27 -17.06
N ILE A 18 -26.65 -28.02 -17.27
CA ILE A 18 -26.23 -26.85 -16.52
C ILE A 18 -26.71 -27.02 -15.07
N ALA A 19 -25.79 -27.37 -14.17
CA ALA A 19 -26.03 -27.29 -12.74
C ALA A 19 -25.84 -25.81 -12.31
N SER A 20 -26.96 -25.17 -12.00
CA SER A 20 -27.04 -23.85 -11.39
C SER A 20 -26.41 -23.90 -9.99
N ILE A 21 -25.21 -23.34 -9.84
CA ILE A 21 -24.56 -23.15 -8.54
C ILE A 21 -25.07 -21.82 -7.98
N LYS A 22 -25.95 -21.90 -6.98
CA LYS A 22 -26.41 -20.75 -6.19
C LYS A 22 -25.24 -20.17 -5.37
N PRO A 23 -25.11 -18.84 -5.23
CA PRO A 23 -24.10 -18.22 -4.38
C PRO A 23 -24.39 -18.53 -2.91
N ASN A 24 -23.46 -19.23 -2.26
CA ASN A 24 -23.54 -19.53 -0.85
C ASN A 24 -23.15 -18.28 -0.05
N ALA A 25 -24.14 -17.63 0.56
CA ALA A 25 -23.94 -16.47 1.42
C ALA A 25 -23.19 -16.88 2.70
N VAL A 26 -21.90 -16.55 2.77
CA VAL A 26 -21.11 -16.75 3.98
C VAL A 26 -21.49 -15.67 4.99
N LYS A 27 -22.32 -16.04 5.96
CA LYS A 27 -22.66 -15.21 7.13
C LYS A 27 -21.46 -15.10 8.06
N PHE A 28 -20.86 -13.91 8.13
CA PHE A 28 -19.92 -13.55 9.18
C PHE A 28 -20.66 -13.52 10.53
N HIS A 29 -20.34 -14.47 11.41
CA HIS A 29 -20.80 -14.44 12.80
C HIS A 29 -19.96 -13.40 13.55
N ALA A 30 -20.63 -12.32 13.98
CA ALA A 30 -20.06 -11.33 14.89
C ALA A 30 -19.74 -11.99 16.24
N ILE A 31 -18.48 -11.87 16.68
CA ILE A 31 -18.05 -12.29 18.01
C ILE A 31 -18.37 -11.16 19.00
N PRO A 32 -19.12 -11.40 20.09
CA PRO A 32 -19.50 -10.35 21.02
C PRO A 32 -18.31 -9.85 21.85
N GLN A 33 -18.11 -8.52 21.85
CA GLN A 33 -17.17 -7.87 22.75
C GLN A 33 -17.65 -8.00 24.20
N ARG A 34 -16.89 -8.73 25.01
CA ARG A 34 -17.14 -8.84 26.44
C ARG A 34 -16.55 -7.61 27.14
N ALA A 35 -17.43 -6.70 27.53
CA ALA A 35 -17.12 -5.61 28.46
C ALA A 35 -16.51 -6.16 29.76
N ARG A 36 -15.39 -5.58 30.20
CA ARG A 36 -14.94 -5.69 31.60
C ARG A 36 -14.71 -4.32 32.19
N ARG A 37 -15.41 -4.12 33.31
CA ARG A 37 -15.52 -2.95 34.17
C ARG A 37 -14.25 -2.72 35.01
N ASN A 38 -14.07 -1.45 35.38
CA ASN A 38 -13.16 -0.86 36.37
C ASN A 38 -13.15 -1.54 37.76
N ALA A 39 -12.00 -1.42 38.45
CA ALA A 39 -11.73 -1.10 39.87
C ALA A 39 -10.28 -1.56 40.18
N MET A 40 -9.40 -0.95 40.98
CA MET A 40 -9.46 0.11 42.00
C MET A 40 -8.00 0.49 42.37
N VAL A 41 -7.76 1.78 42.67
CA VAL A 41 -6.94 2.40 43.75
C VAL A 41 -5.70 1.67 44.30
N VAL A 42 -4.55 2.35 44.29
CA VAL A 42 -3.59 2.65 45.41
C VAL A 42 -2.34 3.33 44.80
N GLN A 43 -1.56 4.25 45.40
CA GLN A 43 -1.68 5.19 46.52
C GLN A 43 -0.48 6.16 46.37
N ALA A 44 -0.68 7.44 46.66
CA ALA A 44 0.37 8.47 46.66
C ALA A 44 1.24 8.38 47.92
N ALA A 45 2.53 8.71 47.80
CA ALA A 45 3.43 8.94 48.92
C ALA A 45 4.14 10.28 48.77
N ASP A 46 3.90 11.14 49.75
CA ASP A 46 4.59 12.40 50.03
C ASP A 46 6.08 12.18 50.32
N ASN A 47 6.90 13.14 49.91
CA ASN A 47 8.12 13.46 50.66
C ASN A 47 8.37 14.97 50.63
N THR A 48 8.45 15.55 51.82
CA THR A 48 8.66 16.96 52.11
C THR A 48 10.11 17.16 52.58
N GLN A 49 10.71 18.32 52.28
CA GLN A 49 11.42 19.23 53.21
C GLN A 49 12.64 19.95 52.58
N GLY A 50 12.74 21.26 52.91
CA GLY A 50 13.95 22.11 52.85
C GLY A 50 13.79 23.38 51.98
N LEU A 51 13.33 24.55 52.45
CA LEU A 51 14.05 25.59 53.26
C LEU A 51 15.33 26.09 52.52
N THR A 52 15.63 27.37 52.23
CA THR A 52 15.27 28.70 52.76
C THR A 52 15.70 29.86 51.81
N SER A 53 15.00 31.01 51.95
CA SER A 53 15.50 32.41 51.99
C SER A 53 16.06 33.18 50.77
N ASN A 54 15.24 34.16 50.35
CA ASN A 54 15.49 35.60 50.16
C ASN A 54 16.64 36.11 49.28
N SER A 55 16.29 36.90 48.25
CA SER A 55 16.44 38.37 48.27
C SER A 55 15.89 39.01 46.99
N SER A 56 14.87 39.86 47.13
CA SER A 56 14.40 40.78 46.09
C SER A 56 15.01 42.16 46.33
N LEU A 57 15.73 42.71 45.36
CA LEU A 57 16.14 44.10 45.33
C LEU A 57 16.24 44.60 43.87
N LEU A 58 15.43 45.62 43.55
CA LEU A 58 15.53 46.56 42.41
C LEU A 58 15.17 45.94 41.02
N GLY A 59 14.28 46.45 40.16
CA GLY A 59 13.49 47.66 39.97
C GLY A 59 12.98 47.62 38.50
N PRO A 60 11.90 48.33 38.10
CA PRO A 60 11.23 48.10 36.81
C PRO A 60 11.67 49.09 35.71
N SER A 61 11.61 48.69 34.44
CA SER A 61 11.50 49.66 33.32
C SER A 61 10.52 49.19 32.23
N LEU A 62 9.64 50.12 31.88
CA LEU A 62 8.76 50.11 30.71
C LEU A 62 9.58 50.25 29.41
N GLY A 63 9.05 49.71 28.30
CA GLY A 63 9.48 50.11 26.97
C GLY A 63 8.83 49.33 25.81
N SER A 64 7.79 49.93 25.21
CA SER A 64 7.33 49.86 23.80
C SER A 64 7.35 48.52 23.05
N SER A 65 6.21 47.94 22.64
CA SER A 65 5.39 48.36 21.49
C SER A 65 6.15 48.45 20.17
N GLY A 66 6.01 47.41 19.33
CA GLY A 66 6.33 47.41 17.90
C GLY A 66 5.64 46.21 17.23
N PRO A 67 4.70 46.41 16.29
CA PRO A 67 4.04 45.33 15.56
C PRO A 67 4.76 45.08 14.24
N ALA A 68 5.13 43.82 13.97
CA ALA A 68 5.62 43.45 12.65
C ALA A 68 5.25 42.00 12.30
N LEU A 69 4.32 41.92 11.34
CA LEU A 69 4.32 40.96 10.24
C LEU A 69 3.94 39.52 10.58
N GLY A 70 2.67 39.24 10.28
CA GLY A 70 2.17 37.89 10.07
C GLY A 70 3.02 37.17 9.02
N ALA A 71 3.67 36.11 9.46
CA ALA A 71 4.12 35.04 8.59
C ALA A 71 2.87 34.27 8.13
N LYS A 72 2.39 34.63 6.93
CA LYS A 72 1.45 33.81 6.17
C LYS A 72 2.01 32.40 6.09
N SER A 73 1.21 31.45 6.55
CA SER A 73 1.30 30.03 6.23
C SER A 73 1.38 29.88 4.71
N GLY A 74 2.60 29.73 4.21
CA GLY A 74 2.87 29.25 2.87
C GLY A 74 2.75 27.73 2.90
N SER A 75 1.52 27.23 2.86
CA SER A 75 1.28 25.85 2.45
C SER A 75 1.77 25.72 1.01
N SER A 76 3.01 25.26 0.85
CA SER A 76 3.51 24.75 -0.42
C SER A 76 2.81 23.41 -0.65
N ALA A 77 1.56 23.50 -1.12
CA ALA A 77 0.79 22.34 -1.54
C ALA A 77 1.47 21.80 -2.80
N LYS A 78 2.17 20.67 -2.64
CA LYS A 78 2.47 19.79 -3.78
C LYS A 78 1.20 19.60 -4.61
N PRO A 79 1.30 19.39 -5.92
CA PRO A 79 0.14 19.05 -6.75
C PRO A 79 -0.47 17.76 -6.19
N THR A 80 -1.54 17.91 -5.41
CA THR A 80 -2.32 16.79 -4.90
C THR A 80 -3.20 16.35 -6.05
N VAL A 81 -2.78 15.30 -6.75
CA VAL A 81 -3.63 14.62 -7.74
C VAL A 81 -4.87 14.15 -6.98
N SER A 82 -6.04 14.69 -7.33
CA SER A 82 -7.29 14.32 -6.69
C SER A 82 -7.66 12.89 -7.05
N LEU A 83 -8.18 12.12 -6.10
CA LEU A 83 -8.63 10.74 -6.30
C LEU A 83 -9.64 10.58 -7.45
N ALA A 84 -10.45 11.61 -7.72
CA ALA A 84 -11.45 11.61 -8.80
C ALA A 84 -10.84 11.75 -10.20
N ASP A 85 -9.63 12.30 -10.31
CA ASP A 85 -8.96 12.56 -11.58
C ASP A 85 -8.06 11.40 -12.02
N VAL A 86 -7.97 10.34 -11.22
CA VAL A 86 -7.16 9.15 -11.53
C VAL A 86 -7.88 8.31 -12.60
N PRO A 87 -7.27 8.10 -13.78
CA PRO A 87 -7.84 7.21 -14.79
C PRO A 87 -7.91 5.78 -14.25
N LEU A 88 -9.11 5.18 -14.28
CA LEU A 88 -9.31 3.78 -13.91
C LEU A 88 -9.04 2.88 -15.12
N GLU A 89 -7.81 2.87 -15.60
CA GLU A 89 -7.41 2.05 -16.73
C GLU A 89 -7.21 0.61 -16.27
N SER A 90 -7.81 -0.33 -17.02
CA SER A 90 -7.57 -1.76 -16.81
C SER A 90 -7.53 -2.50 -18.14
N LYS A 91 -6.45 -3.26 -18.34
CA LYS A 91 -6.33 -4.18 -19.48
C LYS A 91 -7.03 -5.51 -19.21
N ALA A 92 -7.15 -5.88 -17.94
CA ALA A 92 -7.81 -7.10 -17.49
C ALA A 92 -9.33 -6.94 -17.27
N ASN A 93 -9.92 -5.79 -17.67
CA ASN A 93 -11.31 -5.43 -17.42
C ASN A 93 -11.69 -5.49 -15.93
N LEU A 94 -10.77 -5.09 -15.06
CA LEU A 94 -10.99 -5.03 -13.62
C LEU A 94 -11.66 -3.71 -13.24
N ASP A 95 -12.67 -3.81 -12.39
CA ASP A 95 -13.31 -2.64 -11.81
C ASP A 95 -12.54 -2.16 -10.58
N TYR A 96 -11.98 -0.95 -10.66
CA TYR A 96 -11.27 -0.29 -9.55
C TYR A 96 -12.12 0.74 -8.81
N SER A 97 -13.40 0.92 -9.16
CA SER A 97 -14.30 1.89 -8.53
C SER A 97 -14.45 1.66 -7.03
N VAL A 98 -14.64 0.40 -6.62
CA VAL A 98 -14.75 0.01 -5.21
C VAL A 98 -13.50 0.40 -4.42
N LEU A 99 -12.32 0.14 -4.98
CA LEU A 99 -11.05 0.52 -4.35
C LEU A 99 -10.93 2.05 -4.22
N ARG A 100 -11.28 2.79 -5.27
CA ARG A 100 -11.29 4.26 -5.25
C ARG A 100 -12.21 4.80 -4.15
N ASP A 101 -13.42 4.26 -4.05
CA ASP A 101 -14.42 4.74 -3.10
C ASP A 101 -14.01 4.43 -1.65
N LEU A 102 -13.48 3.22 -1.39
CA LEU A 102 -12.91 2.86 -0.08
C LEU A 102 -11.73 3.76 0.31
N LEU A 103 -10.85 4.08 -0.65
CA LEU A 103 -9.73 4.99 -0.44
C LEU A 103 -10.18 6.44 -0.21
N ALA A 104 -11.23 6.90 -0.89
CA ALA A 104 -11.83 8.22 -0.68
C ALA A 104 -12.46 8.35 0.71
N GLU A 105 -13.08 7.28 1.20
CA GLU A 105 -13.61 7.18 2.56
C GLU A 105 -12.54 6.92 3.63
N LYS A 106 -11.26 6.81 3.25
CA LYS A 106 -10.13 6.48 4.14
C LYS A 106 -10.30 5.15 4.89
N LYS A 107 -11.05 4.23 4.31
CA LYS A 107 -11.22 2.87 4.81
C LYS A 107 -10.02 2.01 4.42
N TRP A 108 -8.85 2.35 4.98
CA TRP A 108 -7.55 1.77 4.63
C TRP A 108 -7.50 0.25 4.76
N ARG A 109 -8.21 -0.30 5.74
CA ARG A 109 -8.27 -1.73 5.97
C ARG A 109 -9.02 -2.47 4.86
N GLU A 110 -10.19 -1.97 4.49
CA GLU A 110 -11.01 -2.56 3.43
C GLU A 110 -10.36 -2.32 2.06
N ALA A 111 -9.75 -1.16 1.83
CA ALA A 111 -8.99 -0.85 0.62
C ALA A 111 -7.78 -1.81 0.43
N GLU A 112 -7.11 -2.18 1.52
CA GLU A 112 -6.04 -3.18 1.50
C GLU A 112 -6.54 -4.58 1.09
N ASP A 113 -7.68 -5.01 1.66
CA ASP A 113 -8.29 -6.29 1.32
C ASP A 113 -8.77 -6.31 -0.15
N GLU A 114 -9.34 -5.20 -0.64
CA GLU A 114 -9.73 -5.04 -2.05
C GLU A 114 -8.51 -5.00 -2.98
N THR A 115 -7.43 -4.32 -2.59
CA THR A 115 -6.17 -4.29 -3.36
C THR A 115 -5.61 -5.71 -3.54
N ARG A 116 -5.63 -6.52 -2.47
CA ARG A 116 -5.23 -7.94 -2.52
C ARG A 116 -6.11 -8.73 -3.48
N ALA A 117 -7.43 -8.53 -3.43
CA ALA A 117 -8.36 -9.20 -4.33
C ALA A 117 -8.11 -8.83 -5.80
N LYS A 118 -7.86 -7.54 -6.09
CA LYS A 118 -7.56 -7.07 -7.45
C LYS A 118 -6.24 -7.62 -7.98
N LEU A 119 -5.20 -7.70 -7.15
CA LEU A 119 -3.93 -8.33 -7.55
C LEU A 119 -4.11 -9.82 -7.89
N ILE A 120 -4.94 -10.54 -7.12
CA ILE A 120 -5.26 -11.94 -7.38
C ILE A 120 -6.02 -12.08 -8.71
N GLN A 121 -7.00 -11.20 -8.96
CA GLN A 121 -7.76 -11.19 -10.22
C GLN A 121 -6.87 -10.86 -11.41
N ALA A 122 -5.98 -9.87 -11.27
CA ALA A 122 -5.05 -9.44 -12.33
C ALA A 122 -3.99 -10.50 -12.67
N ALA A 123 -3.61 -11.35 -11.69
CA ALA A 123 -2.70 -12.47 -11.92
C ALA A 123 -3.34 -13.64 -12.68
N GLY A 124 -4.66 -13.69 -12.78
CA GLY A 124 -5.41 -14.64 -13.61
C GLY A 124 -6.03 -15.84 -12.86
N PRO A 125 -6.66 -16.78 -13.58
CA PRO A 125 -7.52 -17.82 -12.99
C PRO A 125 -6.82 -18.73 -11.97
N GLY A 126 -5.55 -19.05 -12.21
CA GLY A 126 -4.76 -19.89 -11.31
C GLY A 126 -4.52 -19.24 -9.95
N ALA A 127 -4.40 -17.91 -9.90
CA ALA A 127 -4.26 -17.16 -8.65
C ALA A 127 -5.62 -17.04 -7.92
N ILE A 128 -6.71 -16.84 -8.67
CA ILE A 128 -8.08 -16.78 -8.12
C ILE A 128 -8.44 -18.08 -7.39
N GLN A 129 -8.20 -19.24 -8.01
CA GLN A 129 -8.57 -20.53 -7.43
C GLN A 129 -7.90 -20.79 -6.08
N ARG A 130 -6.67 -20.32 -5.90
CA ARG A 130 -5.88 -20.56 -4.68
C ARG A 130 -5.90 -19.39 -3.69
N ASN A 131 -6.36 -18.21 -4.10
CA ASN A 131 -6.47 -16.99 -3.29
C ASN A 131 -5.12 -16.33 -2.90
N TRP A 132 -4.07 -16.49 -3.72
CA TRP A 132 -2.78 -15.79 -3.56
C TRP A 132 -1.97 -15.80 -4.87
N VAL A 133 -1.04 -14.86 -5.01
CA VAL A 133 -0.23 -14.64 -6.23
C VAL A 133 1.17 -15.22 -6.05
N TYR A 134 1.68 -15.90 -7.07
CA TYR A 134 3.10 -16.28 -7.14
C TYR A 134 3.92 -15.15 -7.76
N TRP A 135 5.19 -15.03 -7.35
CA TRP A 135 6.10 -14.02 -7.89
C TRP A 135 6.27 -14.12 -9.42
N SER A 136 6.13 -15.31 -10.00
CA SER A 136 6.23 -15.54 -11.45
C SER A 136 5.07 -14.93 -12.24
N GLU A 137 3.89 -14.84 -11.66
CA GLU A 137 2.68 -14.31 -12.30
C GLU A 137 2.58 -12.79 -12.17
N VAL A 138 3.36 -12.18 -11.28
CA VAL A 138 3.43 -10.71 -11.22
C VAL A 138 3.84 -10.13 -12.57
N LYS A 139 4.66 -10.87 -13.33
CA LYS A 139 5.08 -10.48 -14.69
C LYS A 139 3.96 -10.52 -15.73
N SER A 140 2.87 -11.26 -15.48
CA SER A 140 1.70 -11.30 -16.37
C SER A 140 0.67 -10.22 -16.05
N ILE A 141 0.79 -9.54 -14.90
CA ILE A 141 -0.06 -8.40 -14.58
C ILE A 141 0.29 -7.24 -15.52
N SER A 142 -0.72 -6.56 -16.05
CA SER A 142 -0.49 -5.47 -16.99
C SER A 142 0.17 -4.26 -16.30
N GLU A 143 0.95 -3.50 -17.07
CA GLU A 143 1.54 -2.26 -16.54
C GLU A 143 0.47 -1.22 -16.18
N GLU A 144 -0.64 -1.19 -16.93
CA GLU A 144 -1.80 -0.32 -16.71
C GLU A 144 -2.44 -0.59 -15.34
N ASP A 145 -2.80 -1.86 -15.07
CA ASP A 145 -3.43 -2.27 -13.81
C ASP A 145 -2.56 -1.92 -12.58
N MET A 146 -1.24 -2.16 -12.68
CA MET A 146 -0.29 -1.84 -11.60
C MET A 146 -0.14 -0.34 -11.39
N ARG A 147 -0.18 0.47 -12.46
CA ARG A 147 -0.14 1.93 -12.38
C ARG A 147 -1.43 2.49 -11.78
N THR A 148 -2.58 1.97 -12.16
CA THR A 148 -3.90 2.38 -11.62
C THR A 148 -3.95 2.13 -10.11
N LEU A 149 -3.53 0.95 -9.66
CA LEU A 149 -3.45 0.63 -8.23
C LEU A 149 -2.56 1.61 -7.47
N ASP A 150 -1.34 1.86 -7.95
CA ASP A 150 -0.40 2.75 -7.28
C ASP A 150 -0.87 4.22 -7.31
N ALA A 151 -1.46 4.66 -8.41
CA ALA A 151 -2.00 6.01 -8.55
C ALA A 151 -3.14 6.27 -7.57
N LEU A 152 -4.05 5.30 -7.38
CA LEU A 152 -5.14 5.40 -6.41
C LEU A 152 -4.61 5.50 -4.97
N TRP A 153 -3.67 4.63 -4.60
CA TRP A 153 -3.04 4.66 -3.27
C TRP A 153 -2.27 5.95 -3.03
N SER A 154 -1.54 6.44 -4.03
CA SER A 154 -0.79 7.69 -3.96
C SER A 154 -1.72 8.89 -3.82
N ALA A 155 -2.79 8.97 -4.63
CA ALA A 155 -3.76 10.07 -4.58
C ALA A 155 -4.48 10.13 -3.22
N ALA A 156 -4.92 9.00 -2.69
CA ALA A 156 -5.61 8.91 -1.40
C ALA A 156 -4.74 9.31 -0.21
N SER A 157 -3.45 8.97 -0.29
CA SER A 157 -2.50 9.12 0.82
C SER A 157 -1.60 10.35 0.69
N ASN A 158 -1.86 11.23 -0.27
CA ASN A 158 -1.00 12.36 -0.62
C ASN A 158 0.46 11.94 -0.90
N GLY A 159 0.63 10.81 -1.59
CA GLY A 159 1.91 10.21 -1.97
C GLY A 159 2.66 9.50 -0.85
N LYS A 160 1.98 9.11 0.24
CA LYS A 160 2.58 8.38 1.37
C LYS A 160 2.56 6.87 1.20
N PHE A 161 1.55 6.32 0.56
CA PHE A 161 1.32 4.88 0.36
C PHE A 161 1.38 4.52 -1.14
N GLY A 162 1.63 3.25 -1.42
CA GLY A 162 1.76 2.72 -2.79
C GLY A 162 3.02 1.88 -2.98
N TYR A 163 3.00 1.02 -3.99
CA TYR A 163 4.11 0.14 -4.35
C TYR A 163 5.31 0.91 -4.91
N LYS A 164 5.08 2.01 -5.63
CA LYS A 164 6.15 2.90 -6.10
C LYS A 164 6.87 3.55 -4.92
N VAL A 165 6.12 3.97 -3.91
CA VAL A 165 6.68 4.55 -2.69
C VAL A 165 7.53 3.52 -1.94
N GLN A 166 7.03 2.29 -1.81
CA GLN A 166 7.78 1.18 -1.22
C GLN A 166 9.05 0.87 -2.00
N ARG A 167 8.98 0.83 -3.33
CA ARG A 167 10.16 0.64 -4.20
C ARG A 167 11.21 1.72 -3.96
N ASP A 168 10.82 2.99 -3.94
CA ASP A 168 11.74 4.11 -3.72
C ASP A 168 12.43 3.99 -2.35
N MET A 169 11.67 3.62 -1.31
CA MET A 169 12.22 3.35 0.03
C MET A 169 13.14 2.13 0.06
N TRP A 170 12.81 1.06 -0.67
CA TRP A 170 13.64 -0.14 -0.76
C TRP A 170 14.98 0.16 -1.41
N VAL A 171 14.98 0.94 -2.49
CA VAL A 171 16.21 1.42 -3.16
C VAL A 171 17.03 2.34 -2.25
N GLN A 172 16.38 3.27 -1.53
CA GLN A 172 17.04 4.14 -0.55
C GLN A 172 17.75 3.33 0.55
N ASN A 173 17.13 2.24 0.99
CA ASN A 173 17.69 1.30 1.98
C ASN A 173 18.67 0.28 1.39
N ARG A 174 19.28 0.58 0.23
CA ARG A 174 20.27 -0.28 -0.45
C ARG A 174 19.74 -1.68 -0.74
N ARG A 175 18.43 -1.83 -0.95
CA ARG A 175 17.73 -3.10 -1.19
C ARG A 175 17.87 -4.11 -0.04
N GLN A 176 18.21 -3.65 1.17
CA GLN A 176 18.33 -4.52 2.35
C GLN A 176 16.97 -4.66 3.04
N TRP A 177 16.40 -5.87 3.00
CA TRP A 177 15.08 -6.17 3.58
C TRP A 177 14.94 -5.78 5.05
N THR A 178 15.96 -6.06 5.87
CA THR A 178 15.93 -5.74 7.30
C THR A 178 15.80 -4.24 7.58
N LYS A 179 16.53 -3.40 6.83
CA LYS A 179 16.45 -1.93 6.96
C LYS A 179 15.15 -1.39 6.39
N PHE A 180 14.75 -1.93 5.25
CA PHE A 180 13.51 -1.55 4.60
C PHE A 180 12.28 -1.85 5.49
N PHE A 181 12.16 -3.06 6.05
CA PHE A 181 11.03 -3.40 6.92
C PHE A 181 10.98 -2.56 8.20
N LYS A 182 12.13 -2.13 8.74
CA LYS A 182 12.18 -1.12 9.80
C LYS A 182 11.65 0.24 9.32
N ALA A 183 12.06 0.68 8.14
CA ALA A 183 11.68 1.98 7.58
C ALA A 183 10.18 2.11 7.31
N ILE A 184 9.50 1.02 6.91
CA ILE A 184 8.05 0.99 6.69
C ILE A 184 7.25 0.49 7.90
N ASP A 185 7.90 0.31 9.07
CA ASP A 185 7.28 -0.15 10.32
C ASP A 185 6.54 -1.50 10.22
N TRP A 186 7.12 -2.48 9.52
CA TRP A 186 6.59 -3.85 9.43
C TRP A 186 7.20 -4.82 10.44
N VAL A 187 8.25 -4.41 11.14
CA VAL A 187 8.90 -5.16 12.21
C VAL A 187 8.90 -4.36 13.50
N GLN A 188 8.87 -5.07 14.63
CA GLN A 188 8.90 -4.50 15.98
C GLN A 188 10.10 -5.02 16.77
N GLY A 189 10.51 -4.20 17.74
CA GLY A 189 11.56 -4.52 18.71
C GLY A 189 12.96 -4.59 18.10
N GLU A 190 13.93 -4.85 18.98
CA GLU A 190 15.36 -4.97 18.59
C GLU A 190 15.61 -6.21 17.73
N ASN A 191 14.77 -7.24 17.89
CA ASN A 191 14.88 -8.54 17.22
C ASN A 191 14.22 -8.61 15.84
N ASN A 192 13.69 -7.50 15.30
CA ASN A 192 13.04 -7.44 13.99
C ASN A 192 11.87 -8.43 13.83
N ILE A 193 11.07 -8.58 14.88
CA ILE A 193 9.93 -9.51 14.85
C ILE A 193 8.87 -8.92 13.93
N TYR A 194 8.41 -9.70 12.94
CA TYR A 194 7.35 -9.27 12.03
C TYR A 194 6.06 -8.99 12.79
N ARG A 195 5.40 -7.88 12.45
CA ARG A 195 4.06 -7.55 12.95
C ARG A 195 3.07 -8.63 12.53
N LYS A 196 2.20 -9.03 13.47
CA LYS A 196 1.14 -10.00 13.22
C LYS A 196 -0.02 -9.33 12.47
N TRP A 197 -0.29 -9.84 11.28
CA TRP A 197 -1.50 -9.51 10.55
C TRP A 197 -2.70 -10.23 11.19
N PRO A 198 -3.88 -9.60 11.29
CA PRO A 198 -4.20 -8.22 10.90
C PRO A 198 -4.01 -7.13 11.97
N GLN A 199 -3.91 -7.48 13.25
CA GLN A 199 -4.16 -6.53 14.34
C GLN A 199 -3.01 -5.56 14.66
N GLU A 200 -1.76 -5.90 14.29
CA GLU A 200 -0.58 -5.11 14.69
C GLU A 200 -0.16 -4.05 13.65
N PHE A 201 -0.83 -4.00 12.49
CA PHE A 201 -0.60 -3.02 11.43
C PHE A 201 -1.45 -1.76 11.62
N LYS A 202 -0.94 -0.62 11.14
CA LYS A 202 -1.59 0.69 11.29
C LYS A 202 -2.37 1.04 10.02
N TYR A 203 -3.70 1.05 10.11
CA TYR A 203 -4.61 1.39 9.02
C TYR A 203 -5.10 2.83 9.15
N GLU A 204 -4.17 3.79 9.17
CA GLU A 204 -4.43 5.20 9.45
C GLU A 204 -3.49 6.13 8.67
N ASP A 205 -3.91 7.37 8.47
CA ASP A 205 -3.14 8.40 7.74
C ASP A 205 -1.79 8.73 8.40
N THR A 206 -1.69 8.52 9.71
CA THR A 206 -0.48 8.76 10.52
C THR A 206 0.58 7.67 10.34
N ALA A 207 0.24 6.56 9.66
CA ALA A 207 1.19 5.50 9.40
C ALA A 207 2.41 6.00 8.60
N PRO A 208 3.57 5.35 8.77
CA PRO A 208 4.80 5.75 8.11
C PRO A 208 4.69 5.58 6.59
N LYS A 209 5.54 6.32 5.88
CA LYS A 209 5.62 6.24 4.42
C LYS A 209 5.89 4.79 3.99
N GLY A 210 5.17 4.33 2.97
CA GLY A 210 5.29 2.96 2.43
C GLY A 210 4.70 1.86 3.32
N HIS A 211 4.01 2.18 4.42
CA HIS A 211 3.41 1.17 5.30
C HIS A 211 2.36 0.32 4.59
N LEU A 212 1.57 0.92 3.70
CA LEU A 212 0.54 0.29 2.87
C LEU A 212 0.88 0.46 1.38
N PRO A 213 0.45 -0.45 0.51
CA PRO A 213 -0.30 -1.69 0.77
C PRO A 213 0.55 -2.86 1.31
N LEU A 214 -0.06 -3.89 1.92
CA LEU A 214 0.63 -5.02 2.57
C LEU A 214 0.85 -6.21 1.64
N THR A 215 2.11 -6.63 1.52
CA THR A 215 2.47 -7.85 0.79
C THR A 215 2.87 -8.95 1.77
N ASN A 216 2.29 -10.14 1.62
CA ASN A 216 2.59 -11.27 2.50
C ASN A 216 4.04 -11.76 2.28
N ALA A 217 4.90 -11.55 3.28
CA ALA A 217 6.31 -11.97 3.27
C ALA A 217 6.56 -13.32 3.95
N LEU A 218 5.53 -14.04 4.44
CA LEU A 218 5.68 -15.34 5.12
C LEU A 218 6.29 -16.42 4.20
N ARG A 219 6.18 -16.26 2.88
CA ARG A 219 6.71 -17.18 1.86
C ARG A 219 7.98 -16.63 1.21
N GLY A 220 8.66 -15.71 1.88
CA GLY A 220 9.83 -15.00 1.38
C GLY A 220 9.48 -13.68 0.69
N THR A 221 10.52 -12.92 0.37
CA THR A 221 10.39 -11.55 -0.17
C THR A 221 10.31 -11.49 -1.69
N ARG A 222 10.44 -12.63 -2.40
CA ARG A 222 10.45 -12.68 -3.88
C ARG A 222 9.19 -12.12 -4.53
N LEU A 223 8.02 -12.35 -3.94
CA LEU A 223 6.77 -11.78 -4.45
C LEU A 223 6.81 -10.26 -4.39
N PHE A 224 7.26 -9.74 -3.25
CA PHE A 224 7.28 -8.31 -3.01
C PHE A 224 8.35 -7.60 -3.86
N GLU A 225 9.50 -8.24 -4.02
CA GLU A 225 10.53 -7.84 -4.97
C GLU A 225 9.97 -7.77 -6.40
N ALA A 226 9.29 -8.83 -6.87
CA ALA A 226 8.71 -8.86 -8.21
C ALA A 226 7.68 -7.74 -8.44
N ILE A 227 6.88 -7.40 -7.41
CA ILE A 227 5.93 -6.28 -7.48
C ILE A 227 6.67 -4.94 -7.58
N MET A 228 7.66 -4.70 -6.71
CA MET A 228 8.42 -3.44 -6.72
C MET A 228 9.32 -3.27 -7.95
N GLU A 229 9.79 -4.36 -8.55
CA GLU A 229 10.59 -4.35 -9.77
C GLU A 229 9.76 -4.40 -11.05
N HIS A 230 8.43 -4.42 -10.93
CA HIS A 230 7.53 -4.43 -12.08
C HIS A 230 7.80 -3.24 -13.02
N PRO A 231 7.80 -3.45 -14.36
CA PRO A 231 8.11 -2.39 -15.32
C PRO A 231 7.17 -1.18 -15.24
N ALA A 232 5.95 -1.36 -14.70
CA ALA A 232 5.02 -0.29 -14.39
C ALA A 232 5.64 0.87 -13.58
N PHE A 233 6.57 0.56 -12.66
CA PHE A 233 7.22 1.52 -11.79
C PHE A 233 8.62 1.92 -12.24
N SER A 234 9.11 1.33 -13.34
CA SER A 234 10.40 1.70 -13.91
C SER A 234 10.31 3.08 -14.55
N ASN A 235 11.25 3.98 -14.22
CA ASN A 235 11.33 5.32 -14.80
C ASN A 235 11.76 5.21 -16.28
N LYS A 236 10.88 4.76 -17.16
CA LYS A 236 11.11 4.76 -18.61
C LYS A 236 10.95 6.16 -19.20
N ASP A 237 10.22 7.05 -18.51
CA ASP A 237 9.92 8.40 -18.99
C ASP A 237 11.16 9.32 -19.05
N SER A 238 12.17 9.08 -18.21
CA SER A 238 13.42 9.84 -18.24
C SER A 238 14.42 9.37 -19.31
N LYS A 239 14.20 8.22 -19.96
CA LYS A 239 15.11 7.68 -20.99
C LYS A 239 14.68 8.03 -22.41
N ALA A 240 13.39 8.29 -22.64
CA ALA A 240 12.88 8.72 -23.95
C ALA A 240 13.23 10.19 -24.26
N ALA A 241 13.30 11.07 -23.25
CA ALA A 241 13.63 12.49 -23.44
C ALA A 241 15.13 12.76 -23.72
N ALA A 242 16.02 11.79 -23.44
CA ALA A 242 17.46 11.92 -23.69
C ALA A 242 17.91 11.37 -25.07
N GLY A 243 16.99 10.81 -25.86
CA GLY A 243 17.29 10.14 -27.13
C GLY A 243 17.10 10.97 -28.40
N SER A 244 16.59 12.20 -28.31
CA SER A 244 16.29 13.05 -29.48
C SER A 244 17.13 14.32 -29.52
N ASN A 245 18.46 14.19 -29.49
CA ASN A 245 19.33 15.23 -30.03
C ASN A 245 20.61 14.62 -30.61
N ALA A 246 20.44 13.73 -31.58
CA ALA A 246 21.52 13.37 -32.51
C ALA A 246 21.44 14.33 -33.69
N ASN A 247 21.95 15.54 -33.48
CA ASN A 247 22.29 16.50 -34.52
C ASN A 247 23.23 15.79 -35.52
N LYS A 248 22.72 15.43 -36.71
CA LYS A 248 23.56 14.92 -37.79
C LYS A 248 24.41 16.09 -38.32
N PRO A 249 25.74 16.01 -38.34
CA PRO A 249 26.53 17.02 -39.02
C PRO A 249 26.28 16.94 -40.53
N SER A 250 25.72 18.01 -41.08
CA SER A 250 25.64 18.26 -42.53
C SER A 250 27.04 18.52 -43.07
N TRP A 251 27.51 17.66 -43.97
CA TRP A 251 28.60 17.96 -44.90
C TRP A 251 28.21 17.54 -46.32
N LEU A 252 26.99 17.91 -46.71
CA LEU A 252 26.77 18.50 -48.03
C LEU A 252 27.01 20.00 -47.93
#